data_AF-A0A2P5NBC3-F1
#
_entry.id   AF-A0A2P5NBC3-F1
#
_cell.length_a   1.000
_cell.length_b   1.000
_cell.length_c   1.000
_cell.angle_alpha   90.00
_cell.angle_beta   90.00
_cell.angle_gamma   90.00
#
_symmetry.space_group_name_H-M   'P 1'
#
loop_
_entity.id
_entity.type
_entity.pdbx_description
1 polymer ?
#
loop_
_entity_poly.entity_id
_entity_poly.type
_entity_poly.pdbx_seq_one_letter_code
_entity_poly.pdbx_strand_id
1 'polypeptide(L)'
;MALFGCTLLNKIAKLTTYQHQSPKSPMSLYQTCHNFAYCRFLIGFVFFFWSIIISTAHCDEQVANTTGIETINTILNQARHPYLLHGDIADQVANLQKLYGLSQNRLIWFKGGTEGSTVYDLLSLLGSAPEHGLKAEFYDAEQLRQKWSDITEKHTASEVDLTLYDVALNIALLRYMSDLHFGRARPKGLTINSSFTLPDIDLAERIYTSAQTGNVSVHNENLQPNLPGYRNLKLALARYRSAKAELGDLPQNFKTPLKGDQIADLKQLLTRLEDMAEAVPEQPHESKNKTNRLDKPLINGIKNFQKRHSITPDGKLNAKTLNALNIPLSDRINEIELAMERFRWLPQLNETPYIIVNIPAFQLWGYPSLTLSGEAQPMSMKVIVGESLDKQTPVLISDMQFLQFRPYWNVPPSIAKKELLPKLRSNPDYLASHDMELVNGFGPNAAKYGVNSQTLSQLGQGVLKIRQRPGTKNALGTVKFVFPNNYNVYLHDTSSPKLFKRERRDFSHGCIRIEKPQELAQFVLKNRPEWDEKKISLAMHDSSPKQVQLKQPIPVMIFYSTAMADPDKVTFFEDIYSLNAPLHQRLNDEKQYVAIK
;
A
#
# COMPACT_ATOMS: atom_id res chain seq x y z
N MET A 1 54.72 -29.48 6.57
CA MET A 1 54.03 -30.65 7.14
C MET A 1 53.74 -31.65 6.03
N ALA A 2 54.70 -32.54 5.79
CA ALA A 2 54.50 -33.78 5.05
C ALA A 2 54.38 -34.91 6.09
N LEU A 3 53.57 -35.93 5.80
CA LEU A 3 53.18 -37.11 6.61
C LEU A 3 51.74 -37.04 7.14
N PHE A 4 50.78 -37.49 6.33
CA PHE A 4 49.55 -38.23 6.67
C PHE A 4 48.87 -38.49 5.31
N GLY A 5 49.08 -39.58 4.59
CA GLY A 5 49.14 -40.96 5.06
C GLY A 5 47.92 -41.75 4.56
N CYS A 6 47.74 -41.77 3.23
CA CYS A 6 47.35 -42.94 2.43
C CYS A 6 46.66 -44.10 3.20
N THR A 7 45.32 -44.21 3.16
CA THR A 7 44.54 -45.44 3.45
C THR A 7 43.03 -45.21 3.24
N LEU A 8 42.58 -44.98 1.99
CA LEU A 8 41.16 -45.14 1.68
C LEU A 8 40.87 -45.31 0.18
N LEU A 9 41.47 -46.30 -0.48
CA LEU A 9 41.06 -46.70 -1.84
C LEU A 9 41.43 -48.16 -2.12
N ASN A 10 41.20 -49.03 -1.12
CA ASN A 10 41.43 -50.46 -1.25
C ASN A 10 40.31 -51.23 -0.55
N LYS A 11 39.08 -51.12 -1.08
CA LYS A 11 37.94 -52.01 -0.83
C LYS A 11 36.75 -51.50 -1.68
N ILE A 12 36.61 -52.03 -2.89
CA ILE A 12 35.36 -52.35 -3.61
C ILE A 12 35.83 -52.91 -4.96
N ALA A 13 36.11 -54.22 -5.01
CA ALA A 13 36.16 -55.02 -6.24
C ALA A 13 36.35 -56.50 -5.84
N LYS A 14 35.25 -57.23 -5.70
CA LYS A 14 35.17 -58.70 -5.89
C LYS A 14 33.70 -59.12 -5.94
N LEU A 15 33.44 -60.12 -6.80
CA LEU A 15 32.15 -60.66 -7.30
C LEU A 15 31.72 -59.93 -8.58
N THR A 16 31.68 -60.53 -9.79
CA THR A 16 31.51 -61.93 -10.19
C THR A 16 32.05 -62.19 -11.60
N THR A 17 32.44 -63.43 -11.82
CA THR A 17 32.96 -64.17 -12.99
C THR A 17 32.15 -64.08 -14.30
N TYR A 18 32.80 -64.15 -15.48
CA TYR A 18 32.71 -65.28 -16.44
C TYR A 18 33.68 -65.14 -17.66
N GLN A 19 34.01 -66.31 -18.23
CA GLN A 19 34.99 -66.75 -19.27
C GLN A 19 35.04 -65.93 -20.60
N HIS A 20 36.09 -65.90 -21.45
CA HIS A 20 36.82 -67.02 -22.10
C HIS A 20 38.08 -66.56 -22.89
N GLN A 21 39.11 -67.43 -22.93
CA GLN A 21 40.07 -67.77 -24.03
C GLN A 21 41.20 -66.82 -24.54
N SER A 22 42.43 -67.16 -24.10
CA SER A 22 43.81 -67.20 -24.66
C SER A 22 44.09 -67.11 -26.19
N PRO A 23 45.37 -67.16 -26.67
CA PRO A 23 46.64 -66.55 -26.23
C PRO A 23 47.52 -65.97 -27.40
N LYS A 24 48.65 -65.31 -27.11
CA LYS A 24 50.00 -65.57 -27.69
C LYS A 24 51.07 -64.57 -27.20
N SER A 25 52.15 -65.12 -26.65
CA SER A 25 53.49 -64.53 -26.40
C SER A 25 54.44 -64.89 -27.59
N PRO A 26 55.78 -64.58 -27.64
CA PRO A 26 56.71 -64.07 -26.60
C PRO A 26 57.87 -63.09 -27.05
N MET A 27 58.79 -62.80 -26.09
CA MET A 27 60.19 -62.28 -26.16
C MET A 27 60.44 -60.75 -26.16
N SER A 28 61.08 -60.12 -25.13
CA SER A 28 62.51 -60.14 -24.67
C SER A 28 63.44 -59.25 -25.54
N LEU A 29 64.35 -58.37 -25.09
CA LEU A 29 64.90 -57.86 -23.80
C LEU A 29 65.80 -56.62 -24.16
N TYR A 30 65.91 -55.62 -23.24
CA TYR A 30 67.06 -54.73 -22.94
C TYR A 30 67.40 -53.39 -23.65
N GLN A 31 67.92 -52.48 -22.79
CA GLN A 31 68.62 -51.19 -22.97
C GLN A 31 67.75 -50.00 -23.45
N THR A 32 67.69 -48.84 -22.79
CA THR A 32 68.81 -48.06 -22.23
C THR A 32 68.32 -47.08 -21.16
N CYS A 33 69.01 -47.06 -20.01
CA CYS A 33 68.91 -46.05 -18.96
C CYS A 33 69.71 -44.81 -19.37
N HIS A 34 69.05 -43.71 -19.74
CA HIS A 34 69.59 -42.34 -19.66
C HIS A 34 68.48 -41.35 -20.02
N ASN A 35 67.61 -40.97 -19.07
CA ASN A 35 66.81 -39.73 -19.16
C ASN A 35 66.10 -39.29 -17.87
N PHE A 36 66.42 -39.88 -16.70
CA PHE A 36 65.66 -39.60 -15.47
C PHE A 36 66.12 -38.36 -14.68
N ALA A 37 67.17 -37.66 -15.11
CA ALA A 37 67.70 -36.49 -14.40
C ALA A 37 67.10 -35.15 -14.86
N TYR A 38 66.65 -35.03 -16.11
CA TYR A 38 66.10 -33.77 -16.65
C TYR A 38 64.60 -33.57 -16.37
N CYS A 39 63.81 -34.64 -16.26
CA CYS A 39 62.36 -34.52 -15.94
C CYS A 39 62.06 -34.13 -14.49
N ARG A 40 62.97 -34.41 -13.53
CA ARG A 40 62.76 -34.01 -12.12
C ARG A 40 63.00 -32.52 -11.87
N PHE A 41 63.85 -31.87 -12.67
CA PHE A 41 64.14 -30.45 -12.53
C PHE A 41 63.02 -29.56 -13.14
N LEU A 42 62.46 -29.97 -14.28
CA LEU A 42 61.35 -29.23 -14.92
C LEU A 42 60.04 -29.30 -14.12
N ILE A 43 59.72 -30.45 -13.52
CA ILE A 43 58.51 -30.62 -12.71
C ILE A 43 58.62 -29.80 -11.41
N GLY A 44 59.78 -29.78 -10.75
CA GLY A 44 60.01 -28.96 -9.56
C GLY A 44 59.92 -27.45 -9.82
N PHE A 45 60.38 -26.98 -10.98
CA PHE A 45 60.30 -25.56 -11.37
C PHE A 45 58.86 -25.12 -11.66
N VAL A 46 58.06 -25.98 -12.31
CA VAL A 46 56.63 -25.71 -12.55
C VAL A 46 55.85 -25.69 -11.24
N PHE A 47 56.09 -26.61 -10.30
CA PHE A 47 55.44 -26.59 -8.98
C PHE A 47 55.88 -25.40 -8.10
N PHE A 48 57.12 -24.94 -8.21
CA PHE A 48 57.61 -23.76 -7.48
C PHE A 48 56.99 -22.46 -8.03
N PHE A 49 56.89 -22.32 -9.36
CA PHE A 49 56.19 -21.18 -9.96
C PHE A 49 54.68 -21.23 -9.74
N TRP A 50 54.05 -22.41 -9.78
CA TRP A 50 52.64 -22.55 -9.44
C TRP A 50 52.35 -22.23 -7.97
N SER A 51 53.20 -22.66 -7.04
CA SER A 51 53.04 -22.32 -5.61
C SER A 51 53.29 -20.85 -5.32
N ILE A 52 54.21 -20.18 -6.02
CA ILE A 52 54.38 -18.72 -5.94
C ILE A 52 53.16 -17.99 -6.50
N ILE A 53 52.67 -18.37 -7.68
CA ILE A 53 51.48 -17.75 -8.31
C ILE A 53 50.22 -17.94 -7.45
N ILE A 54 50.03 -19.15 -6.88
CA ILE A 54 48.91 -19.43 -5.98
C ILE A 54 49.07 -18.63 -4.68
N SER A 55 50.29 -18.53 -4.14
CA SER A 55 50.54 -17.77 -2.90
C SER A 55 50.38 -16.25 -3.09
N THR A 56 50.72 -15.70 -4.25
CA THR A 56 50.51 -14.27 -4.54
C THR A 56 49.03 -13.97 -4.77
N ALA A 57 48.31 -14.82 -5.51
CA ALA A 57 46.87 -14.67 -5.70
C ALA A 57 46.09 -14.77 -4.38
N HIS A 58 46.49 -15.68 -3.48
CA HIS A 58 45.91 -15.78 -2.14
C HIS A 58 46.22 -14.56 -1.26
N CYS A 59 47.41 -13.98 -1.40
CA CYS A 59 47.80 -12.78 -0.66
C CYS A 59 47.02 -11.56 -1.12
N ASP A 60 46.87 -11.37 -2.44
CA ASP A 60 46.09 -10.28 -3.04
C ASP A 60 44.60 -10.39 -2.66
N GLU A 61 44.01 -11.59 -2.71
CA GLU A 61 42.62 -11.84 -2.30
C GLU A 61 42.39 -11.60 -0.80
N GLN A 62 43.38 -11.91 0.05
CA GLN A 62 43.29 -11.72 1.50
C GLN A 62 43.48 -10.24 1.92
N VAL A 63 44.43 -9.52 1.31
CA VAL A 63 44.62 -8.08 1.51
C VAL A 63 43.40 -7.32 1.03
N ALA A 64 42.85 -7.75 -0.11
CA ALA A 64 41.65 -7.18 -0.64
C ALA A 64 40.50 -7.29 0.39
N ASN A 65 40.14 -8.53 0.75
CA ASN A 65 39.06 -8.81 1.68
C ASN A 65 39.18 -8.03 3.02
N THR A 66 40.41 -7.80 3.50
CA THR A 66 40.66 -6.99 4.72
C THR A 66 40.29 -5.50 4.51
N THR A 67 40.67 -4.93 3.37
CA THR A 67 40.38 -3.53 2.98
C THR A 67 38.88 -3.29 2.83
N GLY A 68 38.16 -4.24 2.22
CA GLY A 68 36.69 -4.20 2.12
C GLY A 68 36.00 -4.21 3.50
N ILE A 69 36.43 -5.09 4.40
CA ILE A 69 35.89 -5.19 5.77
C ILE A 69 36.08 -3.87 6.55
N GLU A 70 37.28 -3.27 6.48
CA GLU A 70 37.56 -1.98 7.14
C GLU A 70 36.68 -0.86 6.59
N THR A 71 36.45 -0.84 5.27
CA THR A 71 35.57 0.13 4.60
C THR A 71 34.13 -0.02 5.09
N ILE A 72 33.58 -1.24 5.11
CA ILE A 72 32.23 -1.53 5.63
C ILE A 72 32.11 -1.08 7.09
N ASN A 73 33.06 -1.46 7.94
CA ASN A 73 33.04 -1.07 9.35
C ASN A 73 33.10 0.45 9.54
N THR A 74 33.87 1.16 8.72
CA THR A 74 33.95 2.63 8.76
C THR A 74 32.60 3.26 8.46
N ILE A 75 31.91 2.81 7.41
CA ILE A 75 30.58 3.29 7.03
C ILE A 75 29.57 3.04 8.16
N LEU A 76 29.57 1.82 8.72
CA LEU A 76 28.64 1.43 9.78
C LEU A 76 28.87 2.24 11.07
N ASN A 77 30.13 2.48 11.44
CA ASN A 77 30.48 3.24 12.63
C ASN A 77 30.19 4.74 12.49
N GLN A 78 30.43 5.31 11.31
CA GLN A 78 30.13 6.71 11.02
C GLN A 78 28.65 6.96 10.74
N ALA A 79 27.88 5.90 10.48
CA ALA A 79 26.51 5.95 9.98
C ALA A 79 26.38 6.90 8.78
N ARG A 80 27.39 6.92 7.90
CA ARG A 80 27.44 7.81 6.75
C ARG A 80 28.03 7.15 5.51
N HIS A 81 27.42 7.39 4.36
CA HIS A 81 27.87 6.88 3.05
C HIS A 81 28.30 8.03 2.11
N PRO A 82 29.49 7.97 1.47
CA PRO A 82 30.00 9.05 0.62
C PRO A 82 29.43 9.07 -0.81
N TYR A 83 28.87 7.95 -1.31
CA TYR A 83 28.30 7.90 -2.67
C TYR A 83 26.82 8.29 -2.76
N LEU A 84 26.16 8.50 -1.62
CA LEU A 84 24.72 8.82 -1.60
C LEU A 84 24.52 10.33 -1.39
N LEU A 85 23.53 10.90 -2.06
CA LEU A 85 23.05 12.26 -1.78
C LEU A 85 22.47 12.30 -0.36
N HIS A 86 21.70 11.27 -0.01
CA HIS A 86 21.20 11.04 1.36
C HIS A 86 22.16 10.14 2.13
N GLY A 87 23.34 10.71 2.43
CA GLY A 87 24.46 10.00 3.04
C GLY A 87 24.28 9.61 4.51
N ASP A 88 23.35 10.18 5.27
CA ASP A 88 23.03 9.70 6.63
C ASP A 88 22.30 8.36 6.54
N ILE A 89 22.82 7.33 7.20
CA ILE A 89 22.30 5.95 7.15
C ILE A 89 22.04 5.37 8.53
N ALA A 90 21.90 6.21 9.56
CA ALA A 90 21.69 5.75 10.94
C ALA A 90 20.51 4.78 11.08
N ASP A 91 19.48 4.93 10.24
CA ASP A 91 18.30 4.07 10.16
C ASP A 91 18.57 2.70 9.54
N GLN A 92 19.64 2.55 8.76
CA GLN A 92 19.97 1.32 8.04
C GLN A 92 21.13 0.52 8.66
N VAL A 93 21.85 1.07 9.64
CA VAL A 93 23.01 0.39 10.26
C VAL A 93 22.68 -1.03 10.72
N ALA A 94 21.54 -1.23 11.40
CA ALA A 94 21.15 -2.55 11.88
C ALA A 94 20.87 -3.56 10.75
N ASN A 95 20.20 -3.10 9.68
CA ASN A 95 19.93 -3.92 8.50
C ASN A 95 21.23 -4.29 7.76
N LEU A 96 22.16 -3.34 7.63
CA LEU A 96 23.45 -3.56 6.98
C LEU A 96 24.34 -4.50 7.79
N GLN A 97 24.41 -4.33 9.12
CA GLN A 97 25.13 -5.25 10.01
C GLN A 97 24.64 -6.68 9.85
N LYS A 98 23.31 -6.86 9.78
CA LYS A 98 22.71 -8.17 9.54
C LYS A 98 23.05 -8.71 8.14
N LEU A 99 22.89 -7.90 7.11
CA LEU A 99 23.16 -8.27 5.72
C LEU A 99 24.61 -8.73 5.51
N TYR A 100 25.59 -7.94 5.95
CA TYR A 100 27.00 -8.30 5.85
C TYR A 100 27.39 -9.42 6.83
N GLY A 101 26.67 -9.58 7.94
CA GLY A 101 26.77 -10.78 8.78
C GLY A 101 26.41 -12.06 8.03
N LEU A 102 25.32 -12.04 7.25
CA LEU A 102 24.89 -13.18 6.42
C LEU A 102 25.90 -13.51 5.30
N SER A 103 26.55 -12.51 4.72
CA SER A 103 27.55 -12.70 3.66
C SER A 103 28.97 -13.01 4.15
N GLN A 104 29.19 -12.96 5.47
CA GLN A 104 30.51 -13.04 6.11
C GLN A 104 31.43 -11.89 5.65
N ASN A 105 30.87 -10.68 5.59
CA ASN A 105 31.48 -9.43 5.13
C ASN A 105 31.98 -9.43 3.68
N ARG A 106 31.60 -10.43 2.88
CA ARG A 106 31.82 -10.39 1.44
C ARG A 106 30.79 -9.48 0.76
N LEU A 107 31.19 -8.88 -0.35
CA LEU A 107 30.30 -8.07 -1.18
C LEU A 107 29.08 -8.89 -1.61
N ILE A 108 27.91 -8.25 -1.59
CA ILE A 108 26.64 -8.92 -1.85
C ILE A 108 26.47 -9.21 -3.34
N TRP A 109 26.81 -8.24 -4.18
CA TRP A 109 26.51 -8.27 -5.62
C TRP A 109 27.72 -8.60 -6.52
N PHE A 110 28.93 -8.59 -5.95
CA PHE A 110 30.20 -8.74 -6.69
C PHE A 110 30.87 -10.08 -6.37
N LYS A 111 30.41 -11.18 -7.00
CA LYS A 111 30.84 -12.56 -6.71
C LYS A 111 31.45 -13.33 -7.90
N GLY A 112 31.84 -12.65 -8.99
CA GLY A 112 32.54 -13.23 -10.14
C GLY A 112 31.69 -13.36 -11.42
N GLY A 113 31.95 -12.49 -12.40
CA GLY A 113 31.70 -12.71 -13.83
C GLY A 113 30.38 -12.21 -14.44
N THR A 114 29.31 -12.00 -13.66
CA THR A 114 27.99 -11.47 -14.12
C THR A 114 27.59 -10.15 -13.43
N GLU A 115 28.58 -9.45 -12.91
CA GLU A 115 28.42 -8.32 -11.98
C GLU A 115 27.74 -7.12 -12.66
N GLY A 116 28.08 -6.86 -13.93
CA GLY A 116 27.51 -5.75 -14.68
C GLY A 116 26.01 -5.85 -14.92
N SER A 117 25.51 -6.99 -15.39
CA SER A 117 24.07 -7.16 -15.68
C SER A 117 23.23 -7.05 -14.41
N THR A 118 23.70 -7.64 -13.31
CA THR A 118 23.01 -7.59 -12.01
C THR A 118 22.89 -6.16 -11.49
N VAL A 119 23.96 -5.36 -11.57
CA VAL A 119 23.91 -3.95 -11.15
C VAL A 119 22.92 -3.14 -12.01
N TYR A 120 22.90 -3.36 -13.33
CA TYR A 120 21.92 -2.68 -14.19
C TYR A 120 20.48 -3.07 -13.86
N ASP A 121 20.21 -4.32 -13.50
CA ASP A 121 18.89 -4.77 -13.06
C ASP A 121 18.47 -4.07 -11.74
N LEU A 122 19.39 -3.94 -10.79
CA LEU A 122 19.16 -3.20 -9.54
C LEU A 122 18.89 -1.71 -9.79
N LEU A 123 19.68 -1.07 -10.66
CA LEU A 123 19.49 0.33 -11.03
C LEU A 123 18.18 0.54 -11.80
N SER A 124 17.76 -0.44 -12.60
CA SER A 124 16.47 -0.44 -13.29
C SER A 124 15.32 -0.52 -12.30
N LEU A 125 15.42 -1.40 -11.29
CA LEU A 125 14.46 -1.50 -10.20
C LEU A 125 14.33 -0.20 -9.40
N LEU A 126 15.44 0.40 -8.99
CA LEU A 126 15.40 1.69 -8.27
C LEU A 126 14.83 2.80 -9.16
N GLY A 127 15.15 2.76 -10.46
CA GLY A 127 14.60 3.67 -11.47
C GLY A 127 13.10 3.49 -11.73
N SER A 128 12.52 2.33 -11.44
CA SER A 128 11.08 2.06 -11.61
C SER A 128 10.23 2.53 -10.42
N ALA A 129 10.85 3.07 -9.35
CA ALA A 129 10.13 3.66 -8.22
C ALA A 129 8.97 4.60 -8.60
N PRO A 130 9.08 5.45 -9.65
CA PRO A 130 7.96 6.25 -10.12
C PRO A 130 6.73 5.44 -10.49
N GLU A 131 6.85 4.23 -11.03
CA GLU A 131 5.69 3.38 -11.34
C GLU A 131 4.85 3.03 -10.11
N HIS A 132 5.46 3.08 -8.95
CA HIS A 132 4.82 2.87 -7.65
C HIS A 132 4.39 4.20 -7.00
N GLY A 133 4.50 5.34 -7.67
CA GLY A 133 4.22 6.64 -7.05
C GLY A 133 5.24 7.00 -5.97
N LEU A 134 6.44 6.44 -6.04
CA LEU A 134 7.61 6.82 -5.25
C LEU A 134 8.55 7.67 -6.11
N LYS A 135 9.51 8.36 -5.52
CA LYS A 135 10.49 9.13 -6.29
C LYS A 135 11.85 8.45 -6.27
N ALA A 136 12.41 8.21 -7.45
CA ALA A 136 13.72 7.57 -7.60
C ALA A 136 14.87 8.37 -6.94
N GLU A 137 14.70 9.69 -6.81
CA GLU A 137 15.65 10.58 -6.13
C GLU A 137 15.92 10.18 -4.68
N PHE A 138 14.92 9.64 -3.97
CA PHE A 138 15.07 9.21 -2.59
C PHE A 138 15.84 7.89 -2.41
N TYR A 139 16.12 7.22 -3.52
CA TYR A 139 16.91 5.98 -3.55
C TYR A 139 18.21 6.16 -4.34
N ASP A 140 18.62 7.41 -4.57
CA ASP A 140 19.90 7.76 -5.21
C ASP A 140 20.10 7.11 -6.59
N ALA A 141 19.01 6.73 -7.29
CA ALA A 141 19.08 5.85 -8.46
C ALA A 141 19.97 6.41 -9.58
N GLU A 142 19.86 7.71 -9.86
CA GLU A 142 20.67 8.39 -10.88
C GLU A 142 22.12 8.61 -10.42
N GLN A 143 22.32 8.96 -9.14
CA GLN A 143 23.65 9.12 -8.55
C GLN A 143 24.44 7.80 -8.61
N LEU A 144 23.79 6.68 -8.29
CA LEU A 144 24.37 5.34 -8.36
C LEU A 144 24.64 4.93 -9.81
N ARG A 145 23.73 5.22 -10.74
CA ARG A 145 23.96 4.97 -12.18
C ARG A 145 25.22 5.69 -12.69
N GLN A 146 25.40 6.95 -12.33
CA GLN A 146 26.60 7.71 -12.69
C GLN A 146 27.87 7.12 -12.06
N LYS A 147 27.82 6.76 -10.77
CA LYS A 147 28.95 6.11 -10.09
C LYS A 147 29.32 4.77 -10.72
N TRP A 148 28.34 4.00 -11.19
CA TRP A 148 28.60 2.77 -11.92
C TRP A 148 29.26 2.99 -13.27
N SER A 149 28.85 4.03 -14.02
CA SER A 149 29.53 4.44 -15.25
C SER A 149 30.99 4.78 -14.97
N ASP A 150 31.26 5.60 -13.95
CA ASP A 150 32.62 5.97 -13.55
C ASP A 150 33.48 4.75 -13.21
N ILE A 151 32.92 3.77 -12.48
CA ILE A 151 33.59 2.53 -12.06
C ILE A 151 33.88 1.62 -13.27
N THR A 152 32.97 1.55 -14.24
CA THR A 152 33.12 0.65 -15.40
C THR A 152 33.98 1.24 -16.52
N GLU A 153 33.93 2.56 -16.72
CA GLU A 153 34.77 3.27 -17.69
C GLU A 153 36.23 3.34 -17.25
N LYS A 154 36.47 3.48 -15.94
CA LYS A 154 37.81 3.36 -15.37
C LYS A 154 38.10 1.88 -15.20
N HIS A 155 38.90 1.28 -16.09
CA HIS A 155 39.40 -0.11 -15.96
C HIS A 155 40.31 -0.36 -14.73
N THR A 156 40.21 0.47 -13.68
CA THR A 156 41.04 0.50 -12.47
C THR A 156 40.20 0.77 -11.21
N ALA A 157 38.93 0.34 -11.19
CA ALA A 157 38.12 0.41 -9.97
C ALA A 157 38.84 -0.28 -8.82
N SER A 158 39.12 0.47 -7.74
CA SER A 158 39.71 -0.13 -6.55
C SER A 158 38.66 -0.97 -5.83
N GLU A 159 39.11 -1.90 -5.01
CA GLU A 159 38.18 -2.65 -4.16
C GLU A 159 37.39 -1.75 -3.21
N VAL A 160 37.99 -0.65 -2.75
CA VAL A 160 37.29 0.37 -1.95
C VAL A 160 36.12 0.94 -2.74
N ASP A 161 36.31 1.23 -4.03
CA ASP A 161 35.23 1.74 -4.90
C ASP A 161 34.08 0.73 -5.03
N LEU A 162 34.40 -0.54 -5.26
CA LEU A 162 33.40 -1.62 -5.35
C LEU A 162 32.70 -1.85 -4.01
N THR A 163 33.42 -1.76 -2.90
CA THR A 163 32.86 -1.90 -1.56
C THR A 163 31.90 -0.76 -1.23
N LEU A 164 32.32 0.49 -1.47
CA LEU A 164 31.46 1.65 -1.32
C LEU A 164 30.21 1.52 -2.20
N TYR A 165 30.36 1.06 -3.43
CA TYR A 165 29.23 0.92 -4.34
C TYR A 165 28.25 -0.20 -3.92
N ASP A 166 28.75 -1.36 -3.48
CA ASP A 166 27.93 -2.46 -2.93
C ASP A 166 27.10 -1.99 -1.73
N VAL A 167 27.73 -1.29 -0.78
CA VAL A 167 27.05 -0.76 0.41
C VAL A 167 26.00 0.28 0.00
N ALA A 168 26.33 1.18 -0.92
CA ALA A 168 25.40 2.20 -1.43
C ALA A 168 24.15 1.59 -2.08
N LEU A 169 24.34 0.57 -2.92
CA LEU A 169 23.24 -0.19 -3.53
C LEU A 169 22.34 -0.82 -2.47
N ASN A 170 22.94 -1.47 -1.46
CA ASN A 170 22.18 -2.10 -0.39
C ASN A 170 21.36 -1.09 0.43
N ILE A 171 21.91 0.09 0.71
CA ILE A 171 21.16 1.18 1.37
C ILE A 171 19.96 1.62 0.53
N ALA A 172 20.17 1.87 -0.77
CA ALA A 172 19.11 2.28 -1.68
C ALA A 172 18.00 1.22 -1.78
N LEU A 173 18.38 -0.06 -1.87
CA LEU A 173 17.43 -1.18 -1.89
C LEU A 173 16.64 -1.30 -0.59
N LEU A 174 17.30 -1.20 0.57
CA LEU A 174 16.62 -1.25 1.86
C LEU A 174 15.58 -0.13 1.99
N ARG A 175 15.93 1.10 1.60
CA ARG A 175 15.01 2.25 1.57
C ARG A 175 13.85 2.00 0.62
N TYR A 176 14.15 1.61 -0.63
CA TYR A 176 13.12 1.35 -1.64
C TYR A 176 12.15 0.24 -1.23
N MET A 177 12.67 -0.89 -0.74
CA MET A 177 11.87 -2.03 -0.32
C MET A 177 11.01 -1.70 0.91
N SER A 178 11.57 -0.97 1.88
CA SER A 178 10.84 -0.45 3.03
C SER A 178 9.69 0.45 2.60
N ASP A 179 9.99 1.45 1.76
CA ASP A 179 9.02 2.44 1.31
C ASP A 179 7.95 1.82 0.39
N LEU A 180 8.30 0.81 -0.40
CA LEU A 180 7.36 0.05 -1.22
C LEU A 180 6.37 -0.76 -0.37
N HIS A 181 6.84 -1.32 0.75
CA HIS A 181 6.06 -2.21 1.60
C HIS A 181 5.26 -1.46 2.68
N PHE A 182 5.92 -0.60 3.44
CA PHE A 182 5.34 0.09 4.59
C PHE A 182 4.80 1.49 4.25
N GLY A 183 5.18 2.04 3.10
CA GLY A 183 4.98 3.44 2.77
C GLY A 183 6.06 4.34 3.39
N ARG A 184 6.17 5.55 2.84
CA ARG A 184 7.16 6.56 3.24
C ARG A 184 6.73 7.35 4.45
N ALA A 185 5.42 7.53 4.65
CA ALA A 185 4.88 8.33 5.73
C ALA A 185 4.12 7.44 6.72
N ARG A 186 4.46 7.58 8.01
CA ARG A 186 3.63 6.99 9.07
C ARG A 186 2.23 7.61 9.04
N PRO A 187 1.17 6.81 9.05
CA PRO A 187 -0.18 7.34 9.05
C PRO A 187 -0.48 7.97 10.42
N LYS A 188 -0.63 9.29 10.48
CA LYS A 188 -1.07 9.98 11.69
C LYS A 188 -2.56 9.71 11.91
N GLY A 189 -2.92 9.21 13.09
CA GLY A 189 -4.32 8.99 13.47
C GLY A 189 -4.96 7.74 12.85
N LEU A 190 -4.22 6.90 12.13
CA LEU A 190 -4.68 5.56 11.76
C LEU A 190 -4.55 4.64 12.97
N THR A 191 -5.68 4.13 13.46
CA THR A 191 -5.65 3.05 14.45
C THR A 191 -5.89 1.73 13.74
N ILE A 192 -4.83 0.94 13.61
CA ILE A 192 -4.92 -0.43 13.13
C ILE A 192 -5.02 -1.34 14.35
N ASN A 193 -6.04 -2.20 14.42
CA ASN A 193 -6.04 -3.29 15.40
C ASN A 193 -4.83 -4.21 15.13
N SER A 194 -4.13 -4.65 16.17
CA SER A 194 -2.90 -5.46 16.06
C SER A 194 -3.03 -6.69 15.14
N SER A 195 -4.24 -7.23 14.95
CA SER A 195 -4.48 -8.33 14.00
C SER A 195 -4.35 -7.94 12.51
N PHE A 196 -4.21 -6.65 12.21
CA PHE A 196 -4.11 -6.07 10.86
C PHE A 196 -2.81 -5.28 10.64
N THR A 197 -1.81 -5.42 11.51
CA THR A 197 -0.50 -4.84 11.24
C THR A 197 0.13 -5.54 10.05
N LEU A 198 0.83 -4.79 9.20
CA LEU A 198 1.66 -5.39 8.17
C LEU A 198 2.66 -6.34 8.83
N PRO A 199 2.93 -7.52 8.23
CA PRO A 199 3.92 -8.42 8.77
C PRO A 199 5.29 -7.75 8.75
N ASP A 200 6.09 -7.95 9.80
CA ASP A 200 7.49 -7.57 9.75
C ASP A 200 8.18 -8.37 8.63
N ILE A 201 8.96 -7.68 7.80
CA ILE A 201 9.74 -8.30 6.73
C ILE A 201 11.22 -8.06 7.01
N ASP A 202 11.98 -9.15 6.98
CA ASP A 202 13.44 -9.10 7.04
C ASP A 202 14.02 -8.69 5.68
N LEU A 203 14.17 -7.39 5.48
CA LEU A 203 14.67 -6.84 4.22
C LEU A 203 16.12 -7.25 3.95
N ALA A 204 16.95 -7.40 4.99
CA ALA A 204 18.33 -7.84 4.87
C ALA A 204 18.42 -9.29 4.37
N GLU A 205 17.66 -10.21 4.96
CA GLU A 205 17.59 -11.61 4.51
C GLU A 205 17.04 -11.73 3.08
N ARG A 206 16.03 -10.89 2.75
CA ARG A 206 15.46 -10.87 1.39
C ARG A 206 16.47 -10.38 0.35
N ILE A 207 17.25 -9.33 0.64
CA ILE A 207 18.34 -8.87 -0.24
C ILE A 207 19.39 -9.98 -0.42
N TYR A 208 19.84 -10.57 0.69
CA TYR A 208 20.84 -11.64 0.65
C TYR A 208 20.40 -12.83 -0.21
N THR A 209 19.15 -13.26 -0.03
CA THR A 209 18.54 -14.35 -0.80
C THR A 209 18.43 -13.99 -2.28
N SER A 210 18.03 -12.77 -2.60
CA SER A 210 17.92 -12.28 -3.98
C SER A 210 19.27 -12.30 -4.70
N ALA A 211 20.33 -11.92 -3.99
CA ALA A 211 21.69 -11.99 -4.49
C ALA A 211 22.18 -13.44 -4.70
N GLN A 212 21.70 -14.41 -3.91
CA GLN A 212 22.06 -15.82 -4.11
C GLN A 212 21.32 -16.45 -5.31
N THR A 213 20.08 -16.03 -5.57
CA THR A 213 19.27 -16.60 -6.66
C THR A 213 19.37 -15.83 -7.97
N GLY A 214 20.03 -14.67 -8.00
CA GLY A 214 20.13 -13.80 -9.18
C GLY A 214 18.78 -13.27 -9.68
N ASN A 215 17.77 -13.16 -8.81
CA ASN A 215 16.39 -12.86 -9.22
C ASN A 215 15.78 -11.73 -8.39
N VAL A 216 16.30 -10.52 -8.56
CA VAL A 216 15.95 -9.37 -7.72
C VAL A 216 14.50 -8.91 -7.95
N SER A 217 14.03 -8.91 -9.20
CA SER A 217 12.69 -8.44 -9.54
C SER A 217 11.58 -9.29 -8.89
N VAL A 218 11.67 -10.62 -8.96
CA VAL A 218 10.66 -11.53 -8.40
C VAL A 218 10.57 -11.40 -6.87
N HIS A 219 11.69 -11.18 -6.19
CA HIS A 219 11.68 -10.99 -4.74
C HIS A 219 11.12 -9.64 -4.31
N ASN A 220 10.88 -8.69 -5.23
CA ASN A 220 10.33 -7.37 -4.91
C ASN A 220 8.86 -7.20 -5.29
N GLU A 221 8.33 -8.02 -6.21
CA GLU A 221 6.91 -8.00 -6.58
C GLU A 221 5.96 -8.30 -5.40
N ASN A 222 6.43 -9.03 -4.40
CA ASN A 222 5.65 -9.38 -3.21
C ASN A 222 5.65 -8.29 -2.11
N LEU A 223 6.40 -7.20 -2.29
CA LEU A 223 6.46 -6.10 -1.31
C LEU A 223 5.34 -5.08 -1.49
N GLN A 224 4.89 -4.86 -2.72
CA GLN A 224 3.80 -3.92 -3.00
C GLN A 224 2.44 -4.44 -2.48
N PRO A 225 1.45 -3.55 -2.25
CA PRO A 225 0.10 -3.96 -1.89
C PRO A 225 -0.52 -4.89 -2.93
N ASN A 226 -0.91 -6.10 -2.50
CA ASN A 226 -1.62 -7.06 -3.34
C ASN A 226 -3.14 -6.80 -3.33
N LEU A 227 -3.53 -5.56 -3.62
CA LEU A 227 -4.93 -5.16 -3.73
C LEU A 227 -5.22 -4.74 -5.18
N PRO A 228 -6.35 -5.17 -5.78
CA PRO A 228 -6.71 -4.78 -7.14
C PRO A 228 -6.70 -3.26 -7.34
N GLY A 229 -7.15 -2.50 -6.34
CA GLY A 229 -7.11 -1.03 -6.36
C GLY A 229 -5.70 -0.45 -6.53
N TYR A 230 -4.67 -1.02 -5.89
CA TYR A 230 -3.29 -0.55 -6.04
C TYR A 230 -2.75 -0.83 -7.46
N ARG A 231 -3.03 -2.02 -8.01
CA ARG A 231 -2.67 -2.37 -9.39
C ARG A 231 -3.31 -1.42 -10.39
N ASN A 232 -4.60 -1.13 -10.24
CA ASN A 232 -5.32 -0.21 -11.11
C ASN A 232 -4.81 1.24 -10.95
N LEU A 233 -4.37 1.64 -9.75
CA LEU A 233 -3.75 2.94 -9.53
C LEU A 233 -2.41 3.07 -10.27
N LYS A 234 -1.59 2.00 -10.37
CA LYS A 234 -0.38 2.01 -11.23
C LYS A 234 -0.73 2.32 -12.69
N LEU A 235 -1.75 1.66 -13.23
CA LEU A 235 -2.22 1.89 -14.61
C LEU A 235 -2.73 3.33 -14.80
N ALA A 236 -3.52 3.82 -13.84
CA ALA A 236 -3.99 5.20 -13.85
C ALA A 236 -2.83 6.21 -13.78
N LEU A 237 -1.83 5.97 -12.92
CA LEU A 237 -0.66 6.83 -12.78
C LEU A 237 0.12 6.93 -14.09
N ALA A 238 0.36 5.79 -14.76
CA ALA A 238 1.02 5.74 -16.06
C ALA A 238 0.25 6.55 -17.11
N ARG A 239 -1.08 6.38 -17.17
CA ARG A 239 -1.94 7.15 -18.07
C ARG A 239 -1.86 8.66 -17.83
N TYR A 240 -1.96 9.09 -16.56
CA TYR A 240 -1.92 10.51 -16.21
C TYR A 240 -0.56 11.14 -16.50
N ARG A 241 0.53 10.41 -16.28
CA ARG A 241 1.87 10.88 -16.65
C ARG A 241 2.07 10.98 -18.16
N SER A 242 1.57 10.02 -18.93
CA SER A 242 1.56 10.11 -20.40
C SER A 242 0.78 11.32 -20.88
N ALA A 243 -0.43 11.53 -20.33
CA ALA A 243 -1.24 12.70 -20.63
C ALA A 243 -0.50 14.01 -20.29
N LYS A 244 0.16 14.09 -19.12
CA LYS A 244 0.97 15.26 -18.74
C LYS A 244 2.18 15.46 -19.67
N ALA A 245 2.84 14.40 -20.12
CA ALA A 245 3.98 14.51 -21.03
C ALA A 245 3.58 15.09 -22.39
N GLU A 246 2.38 14.74 -22.89
CA GLU A 246 1.86 15.24 -24.16
C GLU A 246 1.20 16.62 -24.03
N LEU A 247 0.46 16.84 -22.95
CA LEU A 247 -0.43 17.98 -22.78
C LEU A 247 0.11 19.04 -21.80
N GLY A 248 1.24 18.80 -21.14
CA GLY A 248 1.65 19.63 -20.00
C GLY A 248 0.56 19.68 -18.91
N ASP A 249 0.31 20.87 -18.36
CA ASP A 249 -0.82 21.13 -17.45
C ASP A 249 -1.97 21.87 -18.18
N LEU A 250 -2.29 21.46 -19.42
CA LEU A 250 -3.26 22.08 -20.33
C LEU A 250 -4.56 22.57 -19.65
N PRO A 251 -5.09 23.69 -20.17
CA PRO A 251 -5.05 25.01 -19.53
C PRO A 251 -5.74 25.04 -18.16
N GLN A 252 -5.07 25.68 -17.20
CA GLN A 252 -5.60 25.95 -15.86
C GLN A 252 -6.61 27.11 -15.86
N ASN A 253 -7.62 27.14 -16.74
CA ASN A 253 -8.62 28.23 -16.73
C ASN A 253 -9.86 28.04 -17.63
N PHE A 254 -10.41 26.82 -17.75
CA PHE A 254 -11.72 26.63 -18.35
C PHE A 254 -12.76 27.54 -17.69
N LYS A 255 -13.43 28.36 -18.51
CA LYS A 255 -14.50 29.29 -18.11
C LYS A 255 -15.67 29.15 -19.07
N THR A 256 -16.88 29.41 -18.58
CA THR A 256 -18.08 29.41 -19.43
C THR A 256 -18.44 30.82 -19.89
N PRO A 257 -18.83 31.02 -21.18
CA PRO A 257 -18.80 30.03 -22.27
C PRO A 257 -17.36 29.68 -22.70
N LEU A 258 -17.13 28.43 -23.10
CA LEU A 258 -15.83 28.01 -23.62
C LEU A 258 -15.53 28.70 -24.95
N LYS A 259 -14.29 29.16 -25.11
CA LYS A 259 -13.75 29.65 -26.38
C LYS A 259 -13.27 28.48 -27.26
N GLY A 260 -13.00 28.73 -28.55
CA GLY A 260 -12.66 27.68 -29.51
C GLY A 260 -11.39 26.89 -29.17
N ASP A 261 -10.36 27.59 -28.67
CA ASP A 261 -9.14 27.00 -28.10
C ASP A 261 -9.47 26.11 -26.88
N GLN A 262 -10.28 26.60 -25.95
CA GLN A 262 -10.70 25.83 -24.77
C GLN A 262 -11.55 24.60 -25.13
N ILE A 263 -12.30 24.63 -26.23
CA ILE A 263 -13.03 23.46 -26.73
C ILE A 263 -12.04 22.42 -27.28
N ALA A 264 -11.02 22.85 -28.02
CA ALA A 264 -9.99 21.96 -28.54
C ALA A 264 -9.18 21.32 -27.40
N ASP A 265 -8.77 22.11 -26.40
CA ASP A 265 -8.03 21.63 -25.23
C ASP A 265 -8.87 20.64 -24.41
N LEU A 266 -10.16 20.94 -24.18
CA LEU A 266 -11.06 20.03 -23.47
C LEU A 266 -11.23 18.71 -24.22
N LYS A 267 -11.32 18.74 -25.56
CA LYS A 267 -11.38 17.51 -26.37
C LYS A 267 -10.10 16.69 -26.22
N GLN A 268 -8.92 17.31 -26.33
CA GLN A 268 -7.64 16.61 -26.15
C GLN A 268 -7.53 15.99 -24.75
N LEU A 269 -7.87 16.75 -23.70
CA LEU A 269 -7.85 16.27 -22.32
C LEU A 269 -8.76 15.06 -22.13
N LEU A 270 -10.04 15.16 -22.55
CA LEU A 270 -11.01 14.07 -22.38
C LEU A 270 -10.64 12.83 -23.19
N THR A 271 -10.03 13.00 -24.37
CA THR A 271 -9.53 11.88 -25.17
C THR A 271 -8.36 11.18 -24.48
N ARG A 272 -7.36 11.94 -24.00
CA ARG A 272 -6.18 11.37 -23.33
C ARG A 272 -6.49 10.72 -21.98
N LEU A 273 -7.55 11.18 -21.32
CA LEU A 273 -8.03 10.57 -20.08
C LEU A 273 -9.09 9.48 -20.32
N GLU A 274 -9.36 9.12 -21.58
CA GLU A 274 -10.33 8.09 -22.02
C GLU A 274 -11.79 8.38 -21.60
N ASP A 275 -12.13 9.64 -21.32
CA ASP A 275 -13.52 10.05 -21.13
C ASP A 275 -14.26 10.18 -22.47
N MET A 276 -13.52 10.43 -23.55
CA MET A 276 -14.03 10.58 -24.92
C MET A 276 -13.24 9.70 -25.89
N ALA A 277 -13.93 9.07 -26.85
CA ALA A 277 -13.25 8.30 -27.90
C ALA A 277 -12.44 9.22 -28.82
N GLU A 278 -11.34 8.69 -29.37
CA GLU A 278 -10.63 9.38 -30.45
C GLU A 278 -11.56 9.61 -31.64
N ALA A 279 -11.53 10.83 -32.18
CA ALA A 279 -12.27 11.13 -33.39
C ALA A 279 -11.65 10.32 -34.53
N VAL A 280 -12.46 9.50 -35.22
CA VAL A 280 -12.07 8.92 -36.51
C VAL A 280 -11.75 10.09 -37.44
N PRO A 281 -10.60 10.10 -38.15
CA PRO A 281 -10.30 11.15 -39.11
C PRO A 281 -11.43 11.25 -40.13
N GLU A 282 -12.24 12.31 -40.04
CA GLU A 282 -13.22 12.60 -41.09
C GLU A 282 -12.48 12.94 -42.38
N GLN A 283 -13.00 12.43 -43.50
CA GLN A 283 -12.54 12.75 -44.84
C GLN A 283 -12.49 14.29 -45.02
N PRO A 284 -11.56 14.85 -45.82
CA PRO A 284 -11.12 16.26 -45.75
C PRO A 284 -12.14 17.36 -46.11
N HIS A 285 -13.43 17.04 -46.22
CA HIS A 285 -14.43 17.90 -46.83
C HIS A 285 -15.44 18.54 -45.87
N GLU A 286 -15.37 18.32 -44.56
CA GLU A 286 -16.24 19.04 -43.61
C GLU A 286 -15.53 20.15 -42.82
N SER A 287 -16.18 21.32 -42.80
CA SER A 287 -15.64 22.63 -42.41
C SER A 287 -14.94 22.68 -41.03
N LYS A 288 -13.81 23.39 -40.96
CA LYS A 288 -13.09 23.81 -39.73
C LYS A 288 -13.95 24.53 -38.66
N ASN A 289 -15.21 24.86 -38.96
CA ASN A 289 -16.16 25.52 -38.04
C ASN A 289 -17.04 24.54 -37.22
N LYS A 290 -17.08 23.24 -37.53
CA LYS A 290 -17.81 22.24 -36.72
C LYS A 290 -17.04 21.79 -35.46
N THR A 291 -15.71 21.88 -35.48
CA THR A 291 -14.83 21.37 -34.40
C THR A 291 -14.91 22.17 -33.10
N ASN A 292 -15.36 23.43 -33.14
CA ASN A 292 -15.41 24.36 -32.00
C ASN A 292 -16.80 24.49 -31.35
N ARG A 293 -17.59 23.41 -31.30
CA ARG A 293 -18.91 23.39 -30.62
C ARG A 293 -18.96 22.29 -29.56
N LEU A 294 -19.82 22.48 -28.54
CA LEU A 294 -20.23 21.42 -27.63
C LEU A 294 -21.13 20.41 -28.36
N ASP A 295 -20.49 19.55 -29.16
CA ASP A 295 -21.14 18.47 -29.89
C ASP A 295 -21.53 17.29 -28.96
N LYS A 296 -22.30 16.33 -29.49
CA LYS A 296 -22.75 15.17 -28.70
C LYS A 296 -21.57 14.34 -28.14
N PRO A 297 -20.50 14.04 -28.90
CA PRO A 297 -19.32 13.37 -28.36
C PRO A 297 -18.70 14.11 -27.18
N LEU A 298 -18.48 15.42 -27.29
CA LEU A 298 -17.90 16.23 -26.23
C LEU A 298 -18.81 16.27 -24.99
N ILE A 299 -20.13 16.41 -25.15
CA ILE A 299 -21.08 16.36 -24.03
C ILE A 299 -21.03 15.00 -23.32
N ASN A 300 -20.92 13.89 -24.06
CA ASN A 300 -20.76 12.57 -23.46
C ASN A 300 -19.41 12.43 -22.74
N GLY A 301 -18.33 12.97 -23.31
CA GLY A 301 -17.03 13.06 -22.64
C GLY A 301 -17.10 13.83 -21.32
N ILE A 302 -17.79 14.98 -21.30
CA ILE A 302 -18.02 15.77 -20.07
C ILE A 302 -18.80 14.94 -19.04
N LYS A 303 -19.79 14.15 -19.44
CA LYS A 303 -20.54 13.27 -18.51
C LYS A 303 -19.66 12.17 -17.92
N ASN A 304 -18.78 11.58 -18.72
CA ASN A 304 -17.83 10.57 -18.25
C ASN A 304 -16.82 11.19 -17.27
N PHE A 305 -16.29 12.37 -17.59
CA PHE A 305 -15.46 13.17 -16.69
C PHE A 305 -16.18 13.47 -15.37
N GLN A 306 -17.43 13.97 -15.43
CA GLN A 306 -18.22 14.25 -14.24
C GLN A 306 -18.40 13.00 -13.37
N LYS A 307 -18.74 11.86 -13.98
CA LYS A 307 -18.87 10.57 -13.29
C LYS A 307 -17.55 10.18 -12.61
N ARG A 308 -16.42 10.34 -13.31
CA ARG A 308 -15.08 10.08 -12.80
C ARG A 308 -14.67 11.00 -11.64
N HIS A 309 -15.23 12.20 -11.57
CA HIS A 309 -15.00 13.13 -10.46
C HIS A 309 -16.10 13.09 -9.39
N SER A 310 -16.95 12.06 -9.39
CA SER A 310 -18.09 11.91 -8.48
C SER A 310 -19.08 13.09 -8.50
N ILE A 311 -19.15 13.78 -9.64
CA ILE A 311 -20.09 14.87 -9.93
C ILE A 311 -21.29 14.30 -10.68
N THR A 312 -22.45 14.95 -10.54
CA THR A 312 -23.65 14.59 -11.32
C THR A 312 -23.36 14.65 -12.84
N PRO A 313 -23.56 13.56 -13.61
CA PRO A 313 -23.18 13.48 -15.02
C PRO A 313 -24.24 14.10 -15.94
N ASP A 314 -24.51 15.40 -15.80
CA ASP A 314 -25.50 16.15 -16.56
C ASP A 314 -24.96 16.76 -17.87
N GLY A 315 -23.66 16.70 -18.10
CA GLY A 315 -22.96 17.26 -19.26
C GLY A 315 -22.81 18.79 -19.22
N LYS A 316 -23.11 19.42 -18.08
CA LYS A 316 -23.06 20.88 -17.91
C LYS A 316 -21.76 21.31 -17.26
N LEU A 317 -21.16 22.39 -17.78
CA LEU A 317 -19.96 23.03 -17.21
C LEU A 317 -20.34 23.96 -16.04
N ASN A 318 -20.92 23.39 -14.99
CA ASN A 318 -21.21 24.13 -13.75
C ASN A 318 -19.92 24.40 -12.95
N ALA A 319 -20.02 25.17 -11.86
CA ALA A 319 -18.86 25.54 -11.03
C ALA A 319 -18.05 24.32 -10.53
N LYS A 320 -18.71 23.21 -10.16
CA LYS A 320 -18.02 22.00 -9.72
C LYS A 320 -17.25 21.34 -10.87
N THR A 321 -17.87 21.22 -12.04
CA THR A 321 -17.21 20.65 -13.22
C THR A 321 -16.04 21.51 -13.68
N LEU A 322 -16.19 22.83 -13.70
CA LEU A 322 -15.09 23.76 -14.04
C LEU A 322 -13.96 23.69 -13.01
N ASN A 323 -14.27 23.67 -11.71
CA ASN A 323 -13.25 23.52 -10.67
C ASN A 323 -12.48 22.20 -10.83
N ALA A 324 -13.17 21.10 -11.14
CA ALA A 324 -12.53 19.80 -11.34
C ALA A 324 -11.66 19.76 -12.62
N LEU A 325 -12.11 20.39 -13.71
CA LEU A 325 -11.38 20.52 -14.97
C LEU A 325 -10.13 21.39 -14.84
N ASN A 326 -10.17 22.39 -13.96
CA ASN A 326 -9.07 23.33 -13.73
C ASN A 326 -8.03 22.84 -12.71
N ILE A 327 -8.16 21.61 -12.22
CA ILE A 327 -7.09 20.98 -11.41
C ILE A 327 -6.01 20.47 -12.37
N PRO A 328 -4.75 20.94 -12.25
CA PRO A 328 -3.64 20.53 -13.11
C PRO A 328 -3.42 19.01 -13.14
N LEU A 329 -2.90 18.49 -14.26
CA LEU A 329 -2.55 17.06 -14.35
C LEU A 329 -1.47 16.68 -13.35
N SER A 330 -0.53 17.59 -13.06
CA SER A 330 0.45 17.43 -11.97
C SER A 330 -0.22 17.19 -10.61
N ASP A 331 -1.26 17.95 -10.27
CA ASP A 331 -1.99 17.77 -9.01
C ASP A 331 -2.81 16.47 -8.99
N ARG A 332 -3.36 16.04 -10.15
CA ARG A 332 -4.02 14.73 -10.26
C ARG A 332 -3.06 13.56 -10.10
N ILE A 333 -1.85 13.68 -10.64
CA ILE A 333 -0.77 12.72 -10.42
C ILE A 333 -0.46 12.64 -8.92
N ASN A 334 -0.31 13.78 -8.25
CA ASN A 334 -0.10 13.82 -6.80
C ASN A 334 -1.25 13.14 -6.03
N GLU A 335 -2.52 13.37 -6.40
CA GLU A 335 -3.66 12.68 -5.78
C GLU A 335 -3.60 11.14 -5.95
N ILE A 336 -3.16 10.65 -7.11
CA ILE A 336 -2.97 9.21 -7.37
C ILE A 336 -1.81 8.67 -6.52
N GLU A 337 -0.67 9.36 -6.46
CA GLU A 337 0.49 8.96 -5.67
C GLU A 337 0.17 8.92 -4.16
N LEU A 338 -0.59 9.91 -3.65
CA LEU A 338 -1.08 9.92 -2.28
C LEU A 338 -2.04 8.75 -2.00
N ALA A 339 -2.89 8.39 -2.96
CA ALA A 339 -3.73 7.20 -2.84
C ALA A 339 -2.87 5.93 -2.79
N MET A 340 -1.88 5.78 -3.66
CA MET A 340 -0.96 4.64 -3.65
C MET A 340 -0.22 4.52 -2.32
N GLU A 341 0.22 5.63 -1.74
CA GLU A 341 0.81 5.66 -0.39
C GLU A 341 -0.17 5.15 0.67
N ARG A 342 -1.42 5.61 0.66
CA ARG A 342 -2.46 5.15 1.60
C ARG A 342 -2.79 3.66 1.44
N PHE A 343 -2.71 3.13 0.22
CA PHE A 343 -2.90 1.70 -0.04
C PHE A 343 -1.78 0.84 0.56
N ARG A 344 -0.56 1.38 0.73
CA ARG A 344 0.52 0.67 1.46
C ARG A 344 0.21 0.49 2.93
N TRP A 345 -0.56 1.37 3.53
CA TRP A 345 -0.93 1.26 4.95
C TRP A 345 -2.01 0.21 5.21
N LEU A 346 -2.60 -0.37 4.16
CA LEU A 346 -3.63 -1.39 4.30
C LEU A 346 -2.98 -2.76 4.51
N PRO A 347 -3.54 -3.60 5.40
CA PRO A 347 -3.06 -4.96 5.60
C PRO A 347 -3.21 -5.78 4.33
N GLN A 348 -2.42 -6.85 4.25
CA GLN A 348 -2.78 -7.96 3.38
C GLN A 348 -4.06 -8.61 3.91
N LEU A 349 -5.06 -8.69 3.05
CA LEU A 349 -6.32 -9.36 3.39
C LEU A 349 -6.17 -10.85 3.07
N ASN A 350 -6.93 -11.69 3.78
CA ASN A 350 -7.03 -13.12 3.51
C ASN A 350 -8.30 -13.41 2.68
N GLU A 351 -8.51 -14.65 2.24
CA GLU A 351 -9.69 -15.07 1.46
C GLU A 351 -11.04 -15.00 2.21
N THR A 352 -11.10 -14.32 3.36
CA THR A 352 -12.30 -14.11 4.16
C THR A 352 -13.13 -12.92 3.65
N PRO A 353 -14.45 -12.88 3.92
CA PRO A 353 -15.25 -11.69 3.65
C PRO A 353 -14.72 -10.47 4.38
N TYR A 354 -14.79 -9.29 3.76
CA TYR A 354 -14.38 -8.03 4.38
C TYR A 354 -15.24 -6.86 3.91
N ILE A 355 -15.22 -5.77 4.69
CA ILE A 355 -15.95 -4.53 4.42
C ILE A 355 -14.95 -3.39 4.29
N ILE A 356 -15.12 -2.57 3.27
CA ILE A 356 -14.37 -1.35 3.03
C ILE A 356 -15.34 -0.16 3.07
N VAL A 357 -14.96 0.90 3.79
CA VAL A 357 -15.60 2.21 3.72
C VAL A 357 -14.57 3.24 3.29
N ASN A 358 -14.76 3.84 2.12
CA ASN A 358 -13.97 5.01 1.72
C ASN A 358 -14.70 6.29 2.14
N ILE A 359 -14.11 7.05 3.05
CA ILE A 359 -14.71 8.25 3.64
C ILE A 359 -15.01 9.32 2.57
N PRO A 360 -14.05 9.82 1.77
CA PRO A 360 -14.31 10.77 0.68
C PRO A 360 -15.30 10.29 -0.39
N ALA A 361 -15.36 8.98 -0.66
CA ALA A 361 -16.31 8.43 -1.62
C ALA A 361 -17.74 8.36 -1.08
N PHE A 362 -17.93 8.50 0.24
CA PHE A 362 -19.18 8.27 0.93
C PHE A 362 -19.82 6.93 0.51
N GLN A 363 -18.99 5.89 0.42
CA GLN A 363 -19.37 4.59 -0.12
C GLN A 363 -18.78 3.45 0.73
N LEU A 364 -19.58 2.40 0.88
CA LEU A 364 -19.20 1.12 1.48
C LEU A 364 -19.25 0.03 0.40
N TRP A 365 -18.29 -0.90 0.47
CA TRP A 365 -18.26 -2.14 -0.29
C TRP A 365 -18.08 -3.35 0.63
N GLY A 366 -18.83 -4.42 0.40
CA GLY A 366 -18.71 -5.70 1.08
C GLY A 366 -18.30 -6.79 0.09
N TYR A 367 -17.12 -7.38 0.31
CA TYR A 367 -16.53 -8.40 -0.55
C TYR A 367 -16.69 -9.77 0.10
N PRO A 368 -17.26 -10.77 -0.59
CA PRO A 368 -17.48 -12.10 -0.03
C PRO A 368 -16.18 -12.92 0.15
N SER A 369 -15.14 -12.63 -0.62
CA SER A 369 -13.79 -13.20 -0.49
C SER A 369 -12.80 -12.38 -1.32
N LEU A 370 -11.49 -12.58 -1.09
CA LEU A 370 -10.43 -12.15 -2.01
C LEU A 370 -10.25 -13.11 -3.20
N THR A 371 -11.31 -13.45 -3.92
CA THR A 371 -11.07 -14.12 -5.20
C THR A 371 -10.49 -13.12 -6.19
N LEU A 372 -9.19 -13.26 -6.46
CA LEU A 372 -8.44 -12.56 -7.51
C LEU A 372 -9.06 -12.77 -8.91
N SER A 373 -10.00 -13.70 -9.04
CA SER A 373 -10.77 -14.00 -10.25
C SER A 373 -11.95 -13.06 -10.52
N GLY A 374 -12.15 -11.96 -9.78
CA GLY A 374 -13.01 -10.85 -10.23
C GLY A 374 -14.50 -11.15 -10.45
N GLU A 375 -14.99 -12.33 -10.08
CA GLU A 375 -16.35 -12.79 -10.44
C GLU A 375 -17.44 -12.32 -9.47
N ALA A 376 -17.12 -12.08 -8.19
CA ALA A 376 -18.12 -11.63 -7.22
C ALA A 376 -18.17 -10.10 -7.17
N GLN A 377 -19.18 -9.50 -7.79
CA GLN A 377 -19.49 -8.08 -7.61
C GLN A 377 -19.68 -7.77 -6.12
N PRO A 378 -18.93 -6.81 -5.54
CA PRO A 378 -19.11 -6.46 -4.14
C PRO A 378 -20.52 -5.91 -3.92
N MET A 379 -21.11 -6.25 -2.78
CA MET A 379 -22.24 -5.47 -2.26
C MET A 379 -21.76 -4.03 -2.12
N SER A 380 -22.57 -3.05 -2.53
CA SER A 380 -22.21 -1.66 -2.37
C SER A 380 -23.40 -0.81 -1.93
N MET A 381 -23.12 0.20 -1.12
CA MET A 381 -24.13 1.15 -0.63
C MET A 381 -23.52 2.49 -0.24
N LYS A 382 -24.31 3.56 -0.31
CA LYS A 382 -23.86 4.86 0.18
C LYS A 382 -23.74 4.86 1.70
N VAL A 383 -22.84 5.70 2.19
CA VAL A 383 -22.73 6.01 3.61
C VAL A 383 -22.84 7.51 3.90
N ILE A 384 -23.13 7.83 5.16
CA ILE A 384 -23.00 9.18 5.74
C ILE A 384 -21.93 9.08 6.82
N VAL A 385 -20.94 9.95 6.75
CA VAL A 385 -19.76 9.98 7.63
C VAL A 385 -19.78 11.24 8.50
N GLY A 386 -18.78 11.35 9.37
CA GLY A 386 -18.59 12.47 10.28
C GLY A 386 -18.45 13.81 9.57
N GLU A 387 -18.98 14.87 10.17
CA GLU A 387 -18.71 16.24 9.75
C GLU A 387 -17.20 16.54 9.80
N SER A 388 -16.75 17.45 8.93
CA SER A 388 -15.36 17.94 8.97
C SER A 388 -15.07 18.67 10.31
N LEU A 389 -13.80 18.90 10.61
CA LEU A 389 -13.28 19.49 11.86
C LEU A 389 -13.31 18.53 13.07
N ASP A 390 -14.20 18.72 14.04
CA ASP A 390 -14.14 18.06 15.36
C ASP A 390 -14.91 16.73 15.45
N LYS A 391 -15.51 16.29 14.34
CA LYS A 391 -16.39 15.11 14.27
C LYS A 391 -16.01 14.14 13.14
N GLN A 392 -14.78 14.22 12.64
CA GLN A 392 -14.31 13.39 11.53
C GLN A 392 -14.49 11.90 11.84
N THR A 393 -14.91 11.13 10.84
CA THR A 393 -14.84 9.68 10.93
C THR A 393 -13.37 9.26 10.94
N PRO A 394 -12.91 8.52 11.96
CA PRO A 394 -11.52 8.09 12.06
C PRO A 394 -11.19 7.04 11.00
N VAL A 395 -9.95 7.08 10.53
CA VAL A 395 -9.37 6.02 9.71
C VAL A 395 -8.95 4.90 10.65
N LEU A 396 -9.51 3.69 10.47
CA LEU A 396 -9.22 2.55 11.33
C LEU A 396 -9.49 1.22 10.63
N ILE A 397 -8.90 0.16 11.18
CA ILE A 397 -9.17 -1.23 10.77
C ILE A 397 -9.50 -2.03 12.01
N SER A 398 -10.65 -2.71 11.99
CA SER A 398 -11.10 -3.53 13.12
C SER A 398 -12.05 -4.62 12.67
N ASP A 399 -12.14 -5.68 13.47
CA ASP A 399 -13.07 -6.78 13.25
C ASP A 399 -14.48 -6.47 13.74
N MET A 400 -15.47 -6.62 12.85
CA MET A 400 -16.87 -6.72 13.23
C MET A 400 -17.10 -8.03 13.96
N GLN A 401 -17.67 -7.95 15.15
CA GLN A 401 -17.89 -9.10 16.02
C GLN A 401 -19.36 -9.48 16.10
N PHE A 402 -20.26 -8.49 16.10
CA PHE A 402 -21.69 -8.72 16.23
C PHE A 402 -22.51 -7.59 15.64
N LEU A 403 -23.79 -7.86 15.40
CA LEU A 403 -24.79 -6.83 15.16
C LEU A 403 -25.85 -6.83 16.26
N GLN A 404 -26.45 -5.68 16.48
CA GLN A 404 -27.50 -5.45 17.45
C GLN A 404 -28.72 -4.90 16.73
N PHE A 405 -29.77 -5.71 16.64
CA PHE A 405 -31.09 -5.29 16.21
C PHE A 405 -31.78 -4.49 17.30
N ARG A 406 -32.56 -3.49 16.88
CA ARG A 406 -33.33 -2.60 17.75
C ARG A 406 -32.46 -2.03 18.89
N PRO A 407 -31.33 -1.37 18.58
CA PRO A 407 -30.38 -0.93 19.60
C PRO A 407 -30.93 0.22 20.43
N TYR A 408 -30.54 0.27 21.72
CA TYR A 408 -30.54 1.54 22.44
C TYR A 408 -29.46 2.46 21.86
N TRP A 409 -29.75 3.75 21.73
CA TRP A 409 -28.70 4.73 21.48
C TRP A 409 -28.22 5.33 22.79
N ASN A 410 -27.04 4.91 23.24
CA ASN A 410 -26.39 5.50 24.39
C ASN A 410 -25.67 6.78 23.95
N VAL A 411 -26.21 7.94 24.31
CA VAL A 411 -25.76 9.23 23.79
C VAL A 411 -24.34 9.52 24.33
N PRO A 412 -23.35 9.78 23.44
CA PRO A 412 -22.00 10.17 23.87
C PRO A 412 -22.03 11.40 24.80
N PRO A 413 -21.15 11.46 25.83
CA PRO A 413 -21.10 12.59 26.76
C PRO A 413 -20.93 13.95 26.06
N SER A 414 -20.18 13.99 24.96
CA SER A 414 -19.99 15.21 24.16
C SER A 414 -21.32 15.73 23.57
N ILE A 415 -22.12 14.86 22.96
CA ILE A 415 -23.44 15.20 22.39
C ILE A 415 -24.41 15.57 23.52
N ALA A 416 -24.41 14.79 24.61
CA ALA A 416 -25.26 15.07 25.77
C ALA A 416 -24.99 16.48 26.33
N LYS A 417 -23.71 16.87 26.46
CA LYS A 417 -23.30 18.16 27.01
C LYS A 417 -23.43 19.32 26.02
N LYS A 418 -23.00 19.15 24.77
CA LYS A 418 -22.92 20.23 23.77
C LYS A 418 -24.26 20.48 23.08
N GLU A 419 -25.11 19.46 22.92
CA GLU A 419 -26.33 19.57 22.10
C GLU A 419 -27.61 19.35 22.89
N LEU A 420 -27.67 18.32 23.73
CA LEU A 420 -28.91 17.98 24.44
C LEU A 420 -29.12 18.84 25.69
N LEU A 421 -28.07 19.11 26.46
CA LEU A 421 -28.16 19.93 27.67
C LEU A 421 -28.72 21.33 27.40
N PRO A 422 -28.30 22.08 26.35
CA PRO A 422 -28.95 23.34 25.99
C PRO A 422 -30.43 23.18 25.64
N LYS A 423 -30.79 22.15 24.87
CA LYS A 423 -32.19 21.87 24.50
C LYS A 423 -33.06 21.57 25.71
N LEU A 424 -32.53 20.85 26.69
CA LEU A 424 -33.25 20.51 27.93
C LEU A 424 -33.42 21.69 28.87
N ARG A 425 -32.48 22.64 28.87
CA ARG A 425 -32.64 23.90 29.61
C ARG A 425 -33.78 24.74 29.03
N SER A 426 -33.95 24.73 27.71
CA SER A 426 -35.03 25.46 27.04
C SER A 426 -36.36 24.70 27.04
N ASN A 427 -36.33 23.37 26.99
CA ASN A 427 -37.52 22.52 26.92
C ASN A 427 -37.29 21.20 27.71
N PRO A 428 -37.75 21.12 28.97
CA PRO A 428 -37.65 19.91 29.78
C PRO A 428 -38.32 18.67 29.18
N ASP A 429 -39.36 18.85 28.33
CA ASP A 429 -40.12 17.76 27.69
C ASP A 429 -39.45 17.19 26.43
N TYR A 430 -38.26 17.71 26.07
CA TYR A 430 -37.54 17.27 24.88
C TYR A 430 -37.27 15.76 24.89
N LEU A 431 -36.90 15.17 26.04
CA LEU A 431 -36.60 13.73 26.11
C LEU A 431 -37.84 12.88 25.78
N ALA A 432 -38.99 13.23 26.34
CA ALA A 432 -40.24 12.49 26.13
C ALA A 432 -40.66 12.50 24.65
N SER A 433 -40.58 13.65 23.99
CA SER A 433 -40.93 13.79 22.57
C SER A 433 -40.00 13.03 21.61
N HIS A 434 -38.80 12.67 22.06
CA HIS A 434 -37.75 11.99 21.27
C HIS A 434 -37.46 10.55 21.73
N ASP A 435 -38.31 9.96 22.57
CA ASP A 435 -38.13 8.61 23.11
C ASP A 435 -36.81 8.42 23.88
N MET A 436 -36.36 9.47 24.56
CA MET A 436 -35.13 9.48 25.36
C MET A 436 -35.43 9.40 26.85
N GLU A 437 -34.46 8.84 27.59
CA GLU A 437 -34.51 8.65 29.03
C GLU A 437 -33.24 9.21 29.67
N LEU A 438 -33.38 9.93 30.78
CA LEU A 438 -32.27 10.30 31.65
C LEU A 438 -32.05 9.19 32.67
N VAL A 439 -30.84 8.63 32.71
CA VAL A 439 -30.52 7.40 33.46
C VAL A 439 -29.20 7.51 34.21
N ASN A 440 -29.02 6.74 35.29
CA ASN A 440 -27.75 6.66 36.02
C ASN A 440 -26.72 5.71 35.38
N GLY A 441 -27.11 4.97 34.34
CA GLY A 441 -26.26 4.02 33.63
C GLY A 441 -26.92 3.50 32.36
N PHE A 442 -26.18 2.76 31.54
CA PHE A 442 -26.70 2.20 30.29
C PHE A 442 -27.24 0.76 30.41
N GLY A 443 -27.24 0.20 31.63
CA GLY A 443 -27.78 -1.13 31.88
C GLY A 443 -29.28 -1.22 31.60
N PRO A 444 -29.81 -2.43 31.31
CA PRO A 444 -31.23 -2.61 31.01
C PRO A 444 -32.13 -2.13 32.15
N ASN A 445 -31.69 -2.27 33.40
CA ASN A 445 -32.42 -1.91 34.61
C ASN A 445 -32.00 -0.55 35.20
N ALA A 446 -31.38 0.33 34.40
CA ALA A 446 -30.96 1.64 34.88
C ALA A 446 -32.14 2.46 35.41
N ALA A 447 -31.94 3.10 36.57
CA ALA A 447 -32.94 3.98 37.17
C ALA A 447 -33.17 5.20 36.27
N LYS A 448 -34.44 5.59 36.12
CA LYS A 448 -34.86 6.73 35.29
C LYS A 448 -35.10 7.94 36.16
N TYR A 449 -34.71 9.12 35.67
CA TYR A 449 -34.80 10.38 36.39
C TYR A 449 -35.61 11.39 35.59
N GLY A 450 -36.36 12.25 36.29
CA GLY A 450 -37.01 13.41 35.69
C GLY A 450 -36.01 14.54 35.38
N VAL A 451 -36.39 15.44 34.48
CA VAL A 451 -35.58 16.61 34.13
C VAL A 451 -35.86 17.76 35.11
N ASN A 452 -34.84 18.19 35.86
CA ASN A 452 -34.88 19.35 36.75
C ASN A 452 -33.48 19.96 36.89
N SER A 453 -33.33 21.06 37.64
CA SER A 453 -32.05 21.76 37.80
C SER A 453 -30.92 20.86 38.34
N GLN A 454 -31.21 20.01 39.32
CA GLN A 454 -30.24 19.08 39.91
C GLN A 454 -29.81 18.02 38.89
N THR A 455 -30.75 17.38 38.20
CA THR A 455 -30.44 16.29 37.26
C THR A 455 -29.75 16.82 35.99
N LEU A 456 -30.04 18.06 35.58
CA LEU A 456 -29.30 18.73 34.50
C LEU A 456 -27.86 19.08 34.90
N SER A 457 -27.62 19.46 36.16
CA SER A 457 -26.26 19.65 36.68
C SER A 457 -25.48 18.33 36.68
N GLN A 458 -26.10 17.25 37.17
CA GLN A 458 -25.52 15.90 37.17
C GLN A 458 -25.24 15.37 35.76
N LEU A 459 -26.11 15.68 34.78
CA LEU A 459 -25.85 15.38 33.37
C LEU A 459 -24.63 16.15 32.84
N GLY A 460 -24.51 17.44 33.16
CA GLY A 460 -23.36 18.26 32.77
C GLY A 460 -22.02 17.80 33.36
N GLN A 461 -22.06 17.15 34.53
CA GLN A 461 -20.92 16.53 35.22
C GLN A 461 -20.64 15.09 34.75
N GLY A 462 -21.51 14.50 33.92
CA GLY A 462 -21.38 13.12 33.44
C GLY A 462 -21.85 12.03 34.42
N VAL A 463 -22.47 12.42 35.53
CA VAL A 463 -23.04 11.48 36.53
C VAL A 463 -24.30 10.82 35.98
N LEU A 464 -25.22 11.60 35.40
CA LEU A 464 -26.36 11.09 34.66
C LEU A 464 -26.05 11.04 33.16
N LYS A 465 -26.74 10.15 32.46
CA LYS A 465 -26.55 9.85 31.03
C LYS A 465 -27.88 9.90 30.31
N ILE A 466 -27.86 10.16 29.00
CA ILE A 466 -29.04 10.08 28.15
C ILE A 466 -28.94 8.83 27.29
N ARG A 467 -30.02 8.05 27.21
CA ARG A 467 -30.18 7.01 26.20
C ARG A 467 -31.47 7.21 25.41
N GLN A 468 -31.48 6.85 24.14
CA GLN A 468 -32.69 6.78 23.33
C GLN A 468 -33.15 5.32 23.21
N ARG A 469 -34.44 5.10 23.40
CA ARG A 469 -35.06 3.76 23.32
C ARG A 469 -35.09 3.26 21.88
N PRO A 470 -35.13 1.93 21.66
CA PRO A 470 -35.43 1.37 20.35
C PRO A 470 -36.76 1.89 19.81
N GLY A 471 -36.80 2.28 18.53
CA GLY A 471 -37.99 2.89 17.93
C GLY A 471 -37.70 3.54 16.58
N THR A 472 -38.74 3.98 15.88
CA THR A 472 -38.62 4.63 14.56
C THR A 472 -37.89 5.98 14.61
N LYS A 473 -37.92 6.66 15.77
CA LYS A 473 -37.19 7.90 16.02
C LYS A 473 -35.73 7.69 16.43
N ASN A 474 -35.31 6.45 16.66
CA ASN A 474 -33.97 6.14 17.16
C ASN A 474 -32.90 6.59 16.15
N ALA A 475 -31.92 7.36 16.59
CA ALA A 475 -30.85 7.87 15.73
C ALA A 475 -29.97 6.78 15.10
N LEU A 476 -29.92 5.58 15.70
CA LEU A 476 -29.24 4.40 15.19
C LEU A 476 -30.11 3.52 14.29
N GLY A 477 -31.39 3.89 14.09
CA GLY A 477 -32.35 3.12 13.30
C GLY A 477 -32.62 1.73 13.89
N THR A 478 -32.74 0.75 13.01
CA THR A 478 -33.19 -0.62 13.33
C THR A 478 -32.05 -1.60 13.63
N VAL A 479 -30.82 -1.29 13.24
CA VAL A 479 -29.66 -2.18 13.43
C VAL A 479 -28.35 -1.41 13.54
N LYS A 480 -27.46 -1.91 14.40
CA LYS A 480 -26.09 -1.43 14.60
C LYS A 480 -25.11 -2.59 14.39
N PHE A 481 -24.02 -2.36 13.68
CA PHE A 481 -22.94 -3.32 13.43
C PHE A 481 -21.71 -2.90 14.22
N VAL A 482 -21.21 -3.80 15.06
CA VAL A 482 -20.23 -3.46 16.09
C VAL A 482 -18.89 -4.14 15.82
N PHE A 483 -17.87 -3.30 15.67
CA PHE A 483 -16.46 -3.64 15.60
C PHE A 483 -15.74 -2.87 16.71
N PRO A 484 -15.44 -3.48 17.87
CA PRO A 484 -14.87 -2.76 19.01
C PRO A 484 -13.59 -1.99 18.65
N ASN A 485 -13.55 -0.70 18.96
CA ASN A 485 -12.42 0.19 18.64
C ASN A 485 -12.32 1.35 19.64
N ASN A 486 -11.17 2.03 19.65
CA ASN A 486 -10.86 3.12 20.58
C ASN A 486 -11.67 4.41 20.35
N TYR A 487 -12.41 4.53 19.24
CA TYR A 487 -13.19 5.71 18.89
C TYR A 487 -14.69 5.56 19.16
N ASN A 488 -15.15 4.39 19.61
CA ASN A 488 -16.57 4.04 19.72
C ASN A 488 -17.36 4.25 18.41
N VAL A 489 -16.72 4.03 17.26
CA VAL A 489 -17.35 4.12 15.93
C VAL A 489 -17.99 2.79 15.55
N TYR A 490 -19.08 2.83 14.81
CA TYR A 490 -19.81 1.67 14.31
C TYR A 490 -20.54 2.02 13.01
N LEU A 491 -20.95 0.98 12.26
CA LEU A 491 -21.90 1.12 11.15
C LEU A 491 -23.31 1.00 11.71
N HIS A 492 -24.26 1.80 11.24
CA HIS A 492 -25.64 1.70 11.73
C HIS A 492 -26.67 2.23 10.74
N ASP A 493 -27.92 1.83 10.92
CA ASP A 493 -29.09 2.38 10.24
C ASP A 493 -29.39 3.83 10.70
N THR A 494 -30.41 4.48 10.16
CA THR A 494 -30.73 5.88 10.46
C THR A 494 -32.22 6.15 10.39
N SER A 495 -32.71 7.03 11.27
CA SER A 495 -34.06 7.60 11.16
C SER A 495 -34.19 8.67 10.06
N SER A 496 -33.08 9.02 9.38
CA SER A 496 -33.02 10.08 8.37
C SER A 496 -32.51 9.59 7.00
N PRO A 497 -33.17 8.62 6.34
CA PRO A 497 -32.69 8.01 5.09
C PRO A 497 -32.65 8.99 3.90
N LYS A 498 -33.42 10.08 3.95
CA LYS A 498 -33.43 11.12 2.88
C LYS A 498 -32.05 11.75 2.66
N LEU A 499 -31.15 11.72 3.65
CA LEU A 499 -29.80 12.27 3.54
C LEU A 499 -28.91 11.51 2.55
N PHE A 500 -29.20 10.23 2.24
CA PHE A 500 -28.48 9.48 1.20
C PHE A 500 -28.72 10.00 -0.23
N LYS A 501 -29.70 10.90 -0.41
CA LYS A 501 -29.92 11.62 -1.68
C LYS A 501 -28.99 12.82 -1.88
N ARG A 502 -28.24 13.23 -0.85
CA ARG A 502 -27.27 14.32 -0.94
C ARG A 502 -25.99 13.81 -1.59
N GLU A 503 -25.37 14.64 -2.42
CA GLU A 503 -24.08 14.36 -3.04
C GLU A 503 -22.96 14.31 -1.99
N ARG A 504 -22.84 15.37 -1.19
CA ARG A 504 -21.98 15.46 0.00
C ARG A 504 -22.72 14.93 1.23
N ARG A 505 -22.10 14.03 2.00
CA ARG A 505 -22.74 13.22 3.07
C ARG A 505 -21.95 13.17 4.39
N ASP A 506 -21.27 14.24 4.76
CA ASP A 506 -20.60 14.43 6.05
C ASP A 506 -21.55 15.11 7.06
N PHE A 507 -22.56 14.38 7.55
CA PHE A 507 -23.61 14.91 8.45
C PHE A 507 -23.72 14.15 9.79
N SER A 508 -22.65 13.45 10.19
CA SER A 508 -22.62 12.62 11.39
C SER A 508 -21.66 13.16 12.45
N HIS A 509 -21.70 12.56 13.64
CA HIS A 509 -20.79 12.84 14.75
C HIS A 509 -19.65 11.80 14.83
N GLY A 510 -19.16 11.35 13.68
CA GLY A 510 -18.04 10.40 13.54
C GLY A 510 -18.45 8.96 13.22
N CYS A 511 -19.64 8.52 13.64
CA CYS A 511 -20.19 7.19 13.27
C CYS A 511 -20.66 7.13 11.81
N ILE A 512 -20.84 5.93 11.26
CA ILE A 512 -21.15 5.75 9.84
C ILE A 512 -22.58 5.23 9.69
N ARG A 513 -23.43 6.02 9.01
CA ARG A 513 -24.80 5.60 8.66
C ARG A 513 -24.78 4.90 7.31
N ILE A 514 -25.51 3.80 7.16
CA ILE A 514 -25.54 3.00 5.92
C ILE A 514 -26.90 3.05 5.22
N GLU A 515 -26.90 3.08 3.89
CA GLU A 515 -28.12 3.24 3.08
C GLU A 515 -29.01 1.99 3.08
N LYS A 516 -28.40 0.80 3.18
CA LYS A 516 -29.07 -0.49 2.99
C LYS A 516 -28.77 -1.45 4.16
N PRO A 517 -29.30 -1.18 5.37
CA PRO A 517 -28.95 -1.93 6.57
C PRO A 517 -29.35 -3.41 6.53
N GLN A 518 -30.51 -3.75 5.93
CA GLN A 518 -30.95 -5.14 5.80
C GLN A 518 -30.02 -5.93 4.86
N GLU A 519 -29.61 -5.36 3.73
CA GLU A 519 -28.64 -5.97 2.82
C GLU A 519 -27.32 -6.23 3.57
N LEU A 520 -26.79 -5.25 4.31
CA LEU A 520 -25.56 -5.47 5.09
C LEU A 520 -25.74 -6.58 6.15
N ALA A 521 -26.89 -6.64 6.83
CA ALA A 521 -27.19 -7.70 7.79
C ALA A 521 -27.19 -9.08 7.13
N GLN A 522 -27.77 -9.23 5.94
CA GLN A 522 -27.74 -10.46 5.16
C GLN A 522 -26.31 -10.85 4.76
N PHE A 523 -25.49 -9.87 4.34
CA PHE A 523 -24.09 -10.10 3.99
C PHE A 523 -23.28 -10.64 5.19
N VAL A 524 -23.33 -9.97 6.34
CA VAL A 524 -22.52 -10.36 7.51
C VAL A 524 -23.02 -11.64 8.19
N LEU A 525 -24.32 -11.97 8.04
CA LEU A 525 -24.93 -13.18 8.60
C LEU A 525 -24.98 -14.35 7.62
N LYS A 526 -24.42 -14.23 6.41
CA LYS A 526 -24.49 -15.27 5.35
C LYS A 526 -24.10 -16.68 5.84
N ASN A 527 -23.13 -16.79 6.75
CA ASN A 527 -22.66 -18.08 7.29
C ASN A 527 -23.52 -18.62 8.46
N ARG A 528 -24.63 -17.96 8.80
CA ARG A 528 -25.60 -18.37 9.82
C ARG A 528 -26.92 -18.76 9.14
N PRO A 529 -27.13 -20.04 8.76
CA PRO A 529 -28.32 -20.47 8.00
C PRO A 529 -29.63 -20.22 8.75
N GLU A 530 -29.58 -20.13 10.08
CA GLU A 530 -30.74 -19.77 10.90
C GLU A 530 -31.11 -18.28 10.82
N TRP A 531 -30.35 -17.44 10.12
CA TRP A 531 -30.58 -16.01 9.89
C TRP A 531 -30.86 -15.72 8.41
N ASP A 532 -31.99 -16.23 7.93
CA ASP A 532 -32.51 -15.89 6.61
C ASP A 532 -33.02 -14.43 6.53
N GLU A 533 -33.33 -13.98 5.32
CA GLU A 533 -33.85 -12.64 5.06
C GLU A 533 -35.10 -12.32 5.91
N LYS A 534 -36.03 -13.27 6.03
CA LYS A 534 -37.29 -13.07 6.76
C LYS A 534 -37.03 -12.84 8.24
N LYS A 535 -36.16 -13.63 8.87
CA LYS A 535 -35.82 -13.50 10.28
C LYS A 535 -35.03 -12.24 10.57
N ILE A 536 -34.14 -11.83 9.67
CA ILE A 536 -33.44 -10.54 9.76
C ILE A 536 -34.47 -9.39 9.72
N SER A 537 -35.37 -9.40 8.74
CA SER A 537 -36.41 -8.39 8.61
C SER A 537 -37.31 -8.32 9.86
N LEU A 538 -37.73 -9.47 10.40
CA LEU A 538 -38.50 -9.53 11.64
C LEU A 538 -37.73 -8.96 12.83
N ALA A 539 -36.45 -9.32 13.00
CA ALA A 539 -35.62 -8.81 14.10
C ALA A 539 -35.40 -7.29 14.00
N MET A 540 -35.29 -6.73 12.80
CA MET A 540 -35.15 -5.28 12.58
C MET A 540 -36.42 -4.48 12.96
N HIS A 541 -37.59 -5.13 13.02
CA HIS A 541 -38.87 -4.49 13.31
C HIS A 541 -39.51 -4.95 14.63
N ASP A 542 -38.81 -5.79 15.39
CA ASP A 542 -39.28 -6.30 16.68
C ASP A 542 -39.39 -5.17 17.75
N SER A 543 -40.11 -5.44 18.81
CA SER A 543 -40.21 -4.60 20.00
C SER A 543 -38.95 -4.64 20.87
N SER A 544 -38.19 -5.75 20.86
CA SER A 544 -37.10 -6.00 21.79
C SER A 544 -35.70 -5.93 21.14
N PRO A 545 -34.68 -5.36 21.83
CA PRO A 545 -33.29 -5.43 21.38
C PRO A 545 -32.78 -6.86 21.30
N LYS A 546 -32.03 -7.17 20.24
CA LYS A 546 -31.42 -8.49 20.06
C LYS A 546 -30.00 -8.38 19.54
N GLN A 547 -29.05 -8.99 20.25
CA GLN A 547 -27.67 -9.09 19.81
C GLN A 547 -27.42 -10.42 19.10
N VAL A 548 -26.64 -10.39 18.02
CA VAL A 548 -26.29 -11.56 17.22
C VAL A 548 -24.79 -11.57 16.96
N GLN A 549 -24.10 -12.52 17.57
CA GLN A 549 -22.67 -12.74 17.36
C GLN A 549 -22.40 -13.26 15.94
N LEU A 550 -21.36 -12.79 15.28
CA LEU A 550 -20.89 -13.38 14.03
C LEU A 550 -20.16 -14.69 14.31
N LYS A 551 -20.27 -15.68 13.41
CA LYS A 551 -19.52 -16.95 13.53
C LYS A 551 -18.02 -16.74 13.35
N GLN A 552 -17.67 -15.86 12.41
CA GLN A 552 -16.32 -15.42 12.15
C GLN A 552 -16.34 -13.89 12.15
N PRO A 553 -15.37 -13.24 12.80
CA PRO A 553 -15.24 -11.80 12.69
C PRO A 553 -15.02 -11.37 11.23
N ILE A 554 -15.54 -10.21 10.86
CA ILE A 554 -15.43 -9.66 9.50
C ILE A 554 -14.59 -8.39 9.58
N PRO A 555 -13.42 -8.32 8.93
CA PRO A 555 -12.62 -7.10 8.86
C PRO A 555 -13.42 -5.93 8.30
N VAL A 556 -13.38 -4.78 8.99
CA VAL A 556 -13.95 -3.50 8.56
C VAL A 556 -12.81 -2.50 8.44
N MET A 557 -12.52 -2.07 7.22
CA MET A 557 -11.52 -1.06 6.92
C MET A 557 -12.22 0.26 6.62
N ILE A 558 -12.04 1.24 7.50
CA ILE A 558 -12.47 2.61 7.29
C ILE A 558 -11.23 3.38 6.86
N PHE A 559 -11.17 3.76 5.59
CA PHE A 559 -9.99 4.40 5.03
C PHE A 559 -10.33 5.72 4.32
N TYR A 560 -9.32 6.53 4.07
CA TYR A 560 -9.46 7.85 3.48
C TYR A 560 -8.62 7.92 2.21
N SER A 561 -9.24 7.83 1.03
CA SER A 561 -8.56 8.06 -0.24
C SER A 561 -9.38 8.93 -1.17
N THR A 562 -8.75 9.97 -1.72
CA THR A 562 -9.33 10.90 -2.70
C THR A 562 -9.17 10.42 -4.14
N ALA A 563 -8.46 9.32 -4.37
CA ALA A 563 -8.42 8.62 -5.65
C ALA A 563 -8.56 7.10 -5.43
N MET A 564 -9.34 6.45 -6.29
CA MET A 564 -9.46 4.99 -6.37
C MET A 564 -9.50 4.58 -7.83
N ALA A 565 -9.03 3.38 -8.15
CA ALA A 565 -9.06 2.90 -9.52
C ALA A 565 -9.70 1.51 -9.63
N ASP A 566 -10.65 1.41 -10.55
CA ASP A 566 -11.17 0.17 -11.12
C ASP A 566 -10.35 -0.15 -12.39
N PRO A 567 -10.45 -1.38 -12.97
CA PRO A 567 -9.66 -1.76 -14.14
C PRO A 567 -9.75 -0.77 -15.31
N ASP A 568 -10.92 -0.15 -15.49
CA ASP A 568 -11.20 0.72 -16.64
C ASP A 568 -11.02 2.22 -16.33
N LYS A 569 -10.92 2.63 -15.06
CA LYS A 569 -10.97 4.06 -14.68
C LYS A 569 -10.44 4.35 -13.29
N VAL A 570 -9.75 5.47 -13.15
CA VAL A 570 -9.59 6.16 -11.87
C VAL A 570 -10.86 6.96 -11.57
N THR A 571 -11.20 7.13 -10.30
CA THR A 571 -12.25 8.02 -9.78
C THR A 571 -11.65 8.92 -8.72
N PHE A 572 -11.97 10.21 -8.76
CA PHE A 572 -11.52 11.21 -7.81
C PHE A 572 -12.67 11.68 -6.91
N PHE A 573 -12.32 12.01 -5.67
CA PHE A 573 -13.25 12.45 -4.63
C PHE A 573 -12.73 13.74 -3.99
N GLU A 574 -13.65 14.56 -3.48
CA GLU A 574 -13.32 15.78 -2.75
C GLU A 574 -12.55 15.47 -1.45
N ASP A 575 -11.48 16.23 -1.16
CA ASP A 575 -10.70 16.10 0.08
C ASP A 575 -11.44 16.76 1.27
N ILE A 576 -12.56 16.16 1.68
CA ILE A 576 -13.53 16.74 2.64
C ILE A 576 -12.94 17.03 4.04
N TYR A 577 -11.84 16.37 4.41
CA TYR A 577 -11.12 16.57 5.67
C TYR A 577 -9.74 17.23 5.49
N SER A 578 -9.39 17.64 4.25
CA SER A 578 -8.12 18.31 3.94
C SER A 578 -6.87 17.51 4.36
N LEU A 579 -6.89 16.19 4.16
CA LEU A 579 -5.82 15.28 4.58
C LEU A 579 -4.75 15.05 3.50
N ASN A 580 -4.94 15.54 2.27
CA ASN A 580 -3.95 15.39 1.20
C ASN A 580 -2.73 16.29 1.42
N ALA A 581 -2.94 17.60 1.65
CA ALA A 581 -1.83 18.54 1.78
C ALA A 581 -0.84 18.18 2.91
N PRO A 582 -1.28 17.81 4.14
CA PRO A 582 -0.36 17.38 5.20
C PRO A 582 0.37 16.07 4.89
N LEU A 583 -0.20 15.18 4.08
CA LEU A 583 0.49 13.96 3.65
C LEU A 583 1.51 14.28 2.56
N HIS A 584 1.13 15.07 1.56
CA HIS A 584 2.00 15.51 0.48
C HIS A 584 3.24 16.24 1.01
N GLN A 585 3.08 17.15 1.98
CA GLN A 585 4.22 17.81 2.61
C GLN A 585 5.18 16.80 3.25
N ARG A 586 4.66 15.85 4.03
CA ARG A 586 5.49 14.82 4.69
C ARG A 586 6.24 13.94 3.70
N LEU A 587 5.62 13.58 2.57
CA LEU A 587 6.27 12.79 1.53
C LEU A 587 7.38 13.57 0.80
N ASN A 588 7.36 14.90 0.86
CA ASN A 588 8.40 15.73 0.25
C ASN A 588 9.46 16.21 1.27
N ASP A 589 9.25 16.00 2.56
CA ASP A 589 10.22 16.34 3.59
C ASP A 589 11.38 15.31 3.60
N GLU A 590 12.53 15.69 3.03
CA GLU A 590 13.74 14.85 2.92
C GLU A 590 14.32 14.35 4.27
N LYS A 591 13.96 15.01 5.39
CA LYS A 591 14.54 14.76 6.72
C LYS A 591 13.96 13.55 7.48
N GLN A 592 13.08 12.74 6.87
CA GLN A 592 12.32 11.71 7.58
C GLN A 592 12.83 10.26 7.45
N TYR A 593 13.99 10.00 6.84
CA TYR A 593 14.63 8.67 6.95
C TYR A 593 15.07 8.32 8.39
N VAL A 594 14.76 9.14 9.41
CA VAL A 594 15.06 8.84 10.81
C VAL A 594 14.19 7.68 11.31
N ALA A 595 14.78 6.48 11.26
CA ALA A 595 14.46 5.24 11.96
C ALA A 595 12.96 4.88 12.03
N ILE A 596 12.54 4.00 11.12
CA ILE A 596 11.36 3.17 11.33
C ILE A 596 11.69 2.14 12.44
N LYS A 597 11.52 2.53 13.71
CA LYS A 597 11.35 1.59 14.83
C LYS A 597 9.89 1.30 15.09
#